data_AF-A0A8T4JDE4-F1
#
_entry.id   AF-A0A8T4JDE4-F1
#
_cell.length_a   1.000
_cell.length_b   1.000
_cell.length_c   1.000
_cell.angle_alpha   90.00
_cell.angle_beta   90.00
_cell.angle_gamma   90.00
#
_symmetry.space_group_name_H-M   'P 1'
#
loop_
_entity.id
_entity.type
_entity.pdbx_description
1 polymer ?
#
loop_
_entity_poly.entity_id
_entity_poly.type
_entity_poly.pdbx_seq_one_letter_code
_entity_poly.pdbx_strand_id
1 'polypeptide(L)'
;MGLFRDCLFCDEQLDGVLWLSSSWMVMRDLVPVSPGHVEIIPLRHVKTLDKLLERERLDLPHAMDMAKYLILANDWKRTYSDALEEAPDWAVPFLEDALESKFLKKKPQGYNIGINEGT
;
A
#
# COMPACT_ATOMS: atom_id res chain seq x y z
N MET A 1 9.51 -9.41 20.67
CA MET A 1 10.64 -8.83 19.92
C MET A 1 10.88 -9.73 18.71
N GLY A 2 10.33 -9.39 17.54
CA GLY A 2 10.24 -10.29 16.37
C GLY A 2 11.54 -10.44 15.58
N LEU A 3 11.69 -11.56 14.88
CA LEU A 3 12.88 -12.04 14.16
C LEU A 3 13.21 -11.32 12.83
N PHE A 4 12.63 -10.16 12.53
CA PHE A 4 12.72 -9.53 11.19
C PHE A 4 13.01 -8.02 11.24
N ARG A 5 14.05 -7.63 11.97
CA ARG A 5 14.46 -6.21 12.13
C ARG A 5 14.95 -5.54 10.84
N ASP A 6 15.21 -6.31 9.79
CA ASP A 6 15.73 -5.80 8.51
C ASP A 6 14.64 -5.76 7.41
N CYS A 7 13.36 -5.90 7.77
CA CYS A 7 12.27 -5.86 6.79
C CYS A 7 11.55 -4.52 6.86
N LEU A 8 11.57 -3.79 5.75
CA LEU A 8 10.88 -2.50 5.56
C LEU A 8 9.44 -2.55 6.08
N PHE A 9 8.70 -3.59 5.69
CA PHE A 9 7.29 -3.74 6.06
C PHE A 9 7.02 -4.30 7.47
N CYS A 10 8.03 -4.81 8.18
CA CYS A 10 7.85 -5.35 9.53
C CYS A 10 8.30 -4.41 10.65
N ASP A 11 9.24 -3.50 10.35
CA ASP A 11 9.79 -2.55 11.32
C ASP A 11 9.20 -1.15 11.20
N GLU A 12 8.61 -0.81 10.04
CA GLU A 12 8.00 0.50 9.85
C GLU A 12 6.85 0.73 10.83
N GLN A 13 6.94 1.86 11.53
CA GLN A 13 5.80 2.49 12.17
C GLN A 13 4.68 2.56 11.14
N LEU A 14 3.44 2.29 11.56
CA LEU A 14 2.22 2.17 10.72
C LEU A 14 1.85 3.47 9.97
N ASP A 15 2.80 4.34 9.68
CA ASP A 15 2.62 5.53 8.90
C ASP A 15 2.21 5.15 7.46
N GLY A 16 1.12 5.73 6.99
CA GLY A 16 0.53 5.38 5.70
C GLY A 16 -0.40 4.19 5.70
N VAL A 17 -0.61 3.52 6.83
CA VAL A 17 -1.65 2.49 6.95
C VAL A 17 -3.03 3.13 6.81
N LEU A 18 -3.78 2.65 5.83
CA LEU A 18 -5.16 3.06 5.55
C LEU A 18 -6.17 2.12 6.19
N TRP A 19 -5.81 0.84 6.36
CA TRP A 19 -6.66 -0.18 6.95
C TRP A 19 -5.89 -1.40 7.46
N LEU A 20 -6.44 -2.07 8.47
CA LEU A 20 -5.90 -3.28 9.10
C LEU A 20 -7.01 -4.33 9.31
N SER A 21 -6.68 -5.60 9.09
CA SER A 21 -7.45 -6.77 9.55
C SER A 21 -6.65 -7.64 10.51
N SER A 22 -7.11 -8.86 10.74
CA SER A 22 -6.35 -9.89 11.45
C SER A 22 -5.24 -10.54 10.59
N SER A 23 -5.27 -10.36 9.27
CA SER A 23 -4.33 -11.01 8.33
C SER A 23 -3.56 -10.03 7.45
N TRP A 24 -4.14 -8.87 7.11
CA TRP A 24 -3.62 -7.97 6.10
C TRP A 24 -3.62 -6.51 6.57
N MET A 25 -2.73 -5.71 5.98
CA MET A 25 -2.79 -4.26 5.98
C MET A 25 -2.91 -3.73 4.57
N VAL A 26 -3.59 -2.59 4.42
CA VAL A 26 -3.56 -1.77 3.22
C VAL A 26 -2.88 -0.46 3.58
N MET A 27 -1.84 -0.07 2.84
CA MET A 27 -1.11 1.17 3.06
C MET A 27 -0.84 1.93 1.78
N ARG A 28 -0.66 3.26 1.87
CA ARG A 28 -0.18 4.06 0.75
C ARG A 28 1.24 3.64 0.38
N ASP A 29 1.54 3.68 -0.91
CA ASP A 29 2.90 3.52 -1.40
C ASP A 29 3.66 4.86 -1.38
N LEU A 30 4.96 4.82 -1.07
CA LEU A 30 5.87 5.96 -1.18
C LEU A 30 6.38 6.16 -2.61
N VAL A 31 6.24 5.16 -3.48
CA VAL A 31 6.60 5.23 -4.91
C VAL A 31 5.40 4.95 -5.82
N PRO A 32 4.29 5.72 -5.69
CA PRO A 32 3.05 5.43 -6.37
C PRO A 32 3.22 5.52 -7.90
N VAL A 33 2.95 4.42 -8.61
CA VAL A 33 2.95 4.40 -10.09
C VAL A 33 1.81 5.27 -10.66
N SER A 34 0.72 5.43 -9.90
CA SER A 34 -0.40 6.30 -10.24
C SER A 34 -1.16 6.71 -8.98
N PRO A 35 -1.99 7.76 -9.03
CA PRO A 35 -2.79 8.15 -7.88
C PRO A 35 -3.70 7.03 -7.38
N GLY A 36 -3.64 6.77 -6.07
CA GLY A 36 -4.31 5.63 -5.43
C GLY A 36 -3.55 4.31 -5.53
N HIS A 37 -2.26 4.32 -5.87
CA HIS A 37 -1.40 3.14 -5.69
C HIS A 37 -1.25 2.83 -4.20
N VAL A 38 -1.63 1.61 -3.81
CA VAL A 38 -1.63 1.12 -2.44
C VAL A 38 -1.07 -0.30 -2.41
N GLU A 39 -0.45 -0.65 -1.30
CA GLU A 39 0.11 -1.97 -1.04
C GLU A 39 -0.82 -2.79 -0.14
N ILE A 40 -0.98 -4.07 -0.45
CA ILE A 40 -1.68 -5.05 0.40
C ILE A 40 -0.64 -6.01 0.95
N ILE A 41 -0.35 -5.90 2.24
CA ILE A 41 0.78 -6.59 2.87
C ILE A 41 0.28 -7.51 3.99
N PRO A 42 0.73 -8.77 4.10
CA PRO A 42 0.36 -9.63 5.21
C PRO A 42 0.97 -9.10 6.52
N LEU A 43 0.21 -9.12 7.62
CA LEU A 43 0.74 -8.69 8.93
C LEU A 43 1.82 -9.63 9.47
N ARG A 44 1.74 -10.91 9.10
CA ARG A 44 2.80 -11.87 9.37
C ARG A 44 3.87 -11.71 8.31
N HIS A 45 5.15 -11.72 8.70
CA HIS A 45 6.23 -11.80 7.72
C HIS A 45 6.12 -13.08 6.88
N VAL A 46 5.88 -12.92 5.58
CA VAL A 46 5.77 -14.00 4.60
C VAL A 46 6.61 -13.61 3.38
N LYS A 47 7.49 -14.50 2.92
CA LYS A 47 8.39 -14.23 1.79
C LYS A 47 7.73 -14.44 0.42
N THR A 48 6.81 -15.40 0.33
CA THR A 48 6.18 -15.83 -0.91
C THR A 48 4.73 -16.23 -0.63
N LEU A 49 3.83 -16.06 -1.61
CA LEU A 49 2.39 -16.29 -1.46
C LEU A 49 2.05 -17.74 -1.07
N ASP A 50 2.87 -18.72 -1.49
CA ASP A 50 2.68 -20.12 -1.13
C ASP A 50 2.87 -20.40 0.38
N LYS A 51 3.51 -19.47 1.11
CA LYS A 51 3.70 -19.55 2.56
C LYS A 51 2.59 -18.89 3.36
N LEU A 52 1.57 -18.33 2.71
CA LEU A 52 0.38 -17.84 3.41
C LEU A 52 -0.36 -18.99 4.09
N LEU A 53 -0.83 -18.74 5.30
CA LEU A 53 -1.76 -19.64 5.98
C LEU A 53 -3.09 -19.63 5.22
N GLU A 54 -3.86 -20.72 5.36
CA GLU A 54 -5.18 -20.84 4.72
C GLU A 54 -6.09 -19.64 5.04
N ARG A 55 -6.13 -19.22 6.32
CA ARG A 55 -6.90 -18.03 6.74
C ARG A 55 -6.46 -16.74 6.04
N GLU A 56 -5.15 -16.56 5.83
CA GLU A 56 -4.60 -15.35 5.20
C GLU A 56 -4.98 -15.35 3.71
N ARG A 57 -4.89 -16.50 3.05
CA ARG A 57 -5.31 -16.69 1.66
C ARG A 57 -6.80 -16.44 1.46
N LEU A 58 -7.63 -16.92 2.38
CA LEU A 58 -9.08 -16.74 2.34
C LEU A 58 -9.50 -15.29 2.63
N ASP A 59 -8.73 -14.54 3.41
CA ASP A 59 -8.99 -13.12 3.73
C ASP A 59 -8.50 -12.15 2.63
N LEU A 60 -7.60 -12.59 1.73
CA LEU A 60 -7.01 -11.73 0.69
C LEU A 60 -8.04 -11.05 -0.23
N PRO A 61 -9.11 -11.72 -0.72
CA PRO A 61 -10.14 -11.04 -1.52
C PRO A 61 -10.82 -9.88 -0.76
N HIS A 62 -11.03 -10.03 0.55
CA HIS A 62 -11.59 -8.96 1.37
C HIS A 62 -10.62 -7.77 1.47
N ALA A 63 -9.33 -8.03 1.67
CA ALA A 63 -8.31 -6.98 1.65
C ALA A 63 -8.26 -6.25 0.29
N MET A 64 -8.40 -6.96 -0.83
CA MET A 64 -8.49 -6.36 -2.17
C MET A 64 -9.72 -5.45 -2.34
N ASP A 65 -10.87 -5.86 -1.81
CA ASP A 65 -12.08 -5.03 -1.86
C ASP A 65 -11.97 -3.80 -0.97
N MET A 66 -11.34 -3.95 0.21
CA MET A 66 -11.03 -2.82 1.08
C MET A 66 -10.06 -1.84 0.42
N ALA A 67 -9.02 -2.31 -0.27
CA ALA A 67 -8.12 -1.46 -1.03
C ALA A 67 -8.87 -0.64 -2.09
N LYS A 68 -9.74 -1.27 -2.89
CA LYS A 68 -10.57 -0.55 -3.89
C LYS A 68 -11.47 0.50 -3.23
N TYR A 69 -12.09 0.17 -2.10
CA TYR A 69 -12.92 1.11 -1.36
C TYR A 69 -12.11 2.32 -0.90
N LEU A 70 -10.94 2.09 -0.31
CA LEU A 70 -10.04 3.15 0.17
C LEU A 70 -9.56 4.03 -0.98
N ILE A 71 -9.22 3.45 -2.14
CA ILE A 71 -8.86 4.21 -3.35
C ILE A 71 -9.96 5.19 -3.76
N LEU A 72 -11.22 4.80 -3.62
CA LEU A 72 -12.34 5.67 -3.97
C LEU A 72 -12.69 6.70 -2.89
N ALA A 73 -12.49 6.34 -1.61
CA ALA A 73 -12.88 7.16 -0.48
C ALA A 73 -11.82 8.18 -0.07
N ASN A 74 -10.55 7.93 -0.39
CA ASN A 74 -9.43 8.73 0.10
C ASN A 74 -9.22 10.02 -0.71
N ASP A 75 -8.83 11.10 -0.03
CA ASP A 75 -8.35 12.32 -0.68
C ASP A 75 -6.86 12.15 -1.02
N TRP A 76 -6.59 11.65 -2.22
CA TRP A 76 -5.22 11.40 -2.68
C TRP A 76 -4.39 12.66 -2.81
N LYS A 77 -5.01 13.81 -3.11
CA LYS A 77 -4.25 15.06 -3.17
C LYS A 77 -3.70 15.38 -1.80
N ARG A 78 -4.57 15.38 -0.78
CA ARG A 78 -4.14 15.63 0.60
C ARG A 78 -3.15 14.57 1.06
N THR A 79 -3.45 13.29 0.83
CA THR A 79 -2.61 12.17 1.28
C THR A 79 -1.19 12.28 0.76
N TYR A 80 -1.00 12.62 -0.52
CA TYR A 80 0.34 12.77 -1.08
C TYR A 80 1.01 14.08 -0.65
N SER A 81 0.25 15.17 -0.48
CA SER A 81 0.82 16.41 0.08
C SER A 81 1.32 16.21 1.51
N ASP A 82 0.54 15.56 2.36
CA ASP A 82 0.92 15.24 3.75
C ASP A 82 2.15 14.30 3.76
N ALA A 83 2.17 13.28 2.90
CA ALA A 83 3.32 12.37 2.78
C ALA A 83 4.60 13.06 2.29
N LEU A 84 4.48 14.07 1.43
CA LEU A 84 5.61 14.79 0.86
C LEU A 84 6.38 15.60 1.92
N GLU A 85 5.71 16.05 2.99
CA GLU A 85 6.34 16.82 4.07
C GLU A 85 7.39 16.00 4.85
N GLU A 86 7.21 14.68 4.91
CA GLU A 86 8.05 13.76 5.68
C GLU A 86 8.79 12.75 4.78
N ALA A 87 8.62 12.85 3.45
CA ALA A 87 9.18 11.92 2.50
C ALA A 87 10.71 11.98 2.47
N PRO A 88 11.40 10.83 2.39
CA PRO A 88 12.83 10.84 2.05
C PRO A 88 13.04 11.36 0.63
N ASP A 89 14.18 12.01 0.38
CA ASP A 89 14.49 12.66 -0.92
C ASP A 89 14.27 11.75 -2.14
N TRP A 90 14.50 10.45 -2.00
CA TRP A 90 14.35 9.49 -3.09
C TRP A 90 12.88 9.20 -3.46
N ALA A 91 11.93 9.42 -2.54
CA ALA A 91 10.50 9.20 -2.77
C ALA A 91 9.80 10.45 -3.33
N VAL A 92 10.36 11.65 -3.10
CA VAL A 92 9.80 12.94 -3.51
C VAL A 92 9.35 12.98 -4.98
N PRO A 93 10.16 12.58 -5.99
CA PRO A 93 9.75 12.68 -7.39
C PRO A 93 8.50 11.85 -7.72
N PHE A 94 8.33 10.71 -7.06
CA PHE A 94 7.19 9.82 -7.29
C PHE A 94 5.89 10.40 -6.70
N LEU A 95 5.98 11.05 -5.53
CA LEU A 95 4.85 11.73 -4.91
C LEU A 95 4.45 12.98 -5.71
N GLU A 96 5.42 13.74 -6.23
CA GLU A 96 5.18 14.87 -7.13
C GLU A 96 4.52 14.42 -8.44
N ASP A 97 5.04 13.37 -9.09
CA ASP A 97 4.44 12.80 -10.30
C ASP A 97 2.97 12.36 -10.06
N ALA A 98 2.66 11.76 -8.91
CA ALA A 98 1.31 11.41 -8.54
C ALA A 98 0.41 12.65 -8.32
N LEU A 99 0.93 13.70 -7.68
CA LEU A 99 0.22 14.96 -7.46
C LEU A 99 -0.07 15.73 -8.77
N GLU A 100 0.85 15.66 -9.73
CA GLU A 100 0.71 16.32 -11.04
C GLU A 100 -0.08 15.48 -12.05
N SER A 101 -0.32 14.20 -11.74
CA SER A 101 -1.02 13.28 -12.61
C SER A 101 -2.41 13.78 -13.01
N LYS A 102 -2.68 13.76 -14.33
CA LYS A 102 -4.02 14.03 -14.89
C LYS A 102 -5.11 13.07 -14.39
N PHE A 103 -4.74 12.00 -13.70
CA PHE A 103 -5.64 11.00 -13.14
C PHE A 103 -5.98 11.25 -11.67
N LEU A 104 -5.31 12.17 -10.97
CA LEU A 104 -5.48 12.39 -9.52
C LEU A 104 -6.94 12.64 -9.10
N LYS A 105 -7.69 13.37 -9.93
CA LYS A 105 -9.11 13.71 -9.68
C LYS A 105 -10.09 12.78 -10.40
N LYS A 106 -9.59 11.73 -11.07
CA LYS A 106 -10.41 10.82 -11.87
C LYS A 106 -10.68 9.56 -11.08
N LYS A 107 -11.93 9.09 -11.15
CA LYS A 107 -12.28 7.77 -10.65
C LYS A 107 -11.57 6.69 -11.49
N PRO A 108 -10.94 5.69 -10.87
CA PRO A 108 -10.40 4.55 -11.59
C PRO A 108 -11.49 3.83 -12.40
N GLN A 109 -11.14 3.44 -13.63
CA GLN A 109 -12.02 2.65 -14.51
C GLN A 109 -11.75 1.14 -14.40
N GLY A 110 -10.65 0.78 -13.74
CA GLY A 110 -10.22 -0.59 -13.48
C GLY A 110 -9.13 -0.59 -12.42
N TYR A 111 -8.79 -1.78 -11.93
CA TYR A 111 -7.74 -1.98 -10.93
C TYR A 111 -6.79 -3.05 -11.44
N ASN A 112 -5.50 -2.75 -11.42
CA ASN A 112 -4.44 -3.72 -11.66
C ASN A 112 -3.91 -4.20 -10.30
N ILE A 113 -3.70 -5.50 -10.17
CA ILE A 113 -3.14 -6.10 -8.96
C ILE A 113 -1.83 -6.78 -9.36
N GLY A 114 -0.72 -6.25 -8.84
CA GLY A 114 0.60 -6.85 -8.95
C GLY A 114 0.89 -7.74 -7.74
N ILE A 115 1.67 -8.78 -7.94
CA ILE A 115 2.26 -9.56 -6.85
C ILE A 115 3.75 -9.28 -6.86
N ASN A 116 4.28 -8.80 -5.74
CA ASN A 116 5.71 -8.61 -5.53
C ASN A 116 6.22 -9.72 -4.59
N GLU A 117 6.88 -10.75 -5.14
CA GLU A 117 7.55 -11.80 -4.34
C GLU A 117 9.05 -11.54 -4.17
N GLY A 118 9.51 -10.32 -4.46
CA GLY A 118 10.91 -9.94 -4.44
C GLY A 118 11.74 -10.50 -5.60
N THR A 119 12.96 -9.99 -5.70
CA THR A 119 14.11 -10.54 -6.44
C THR A 119 15.28 -10.65 -5.49
#